data_AF-X1ULD6-F1
#
_entry.id   AF-X1ULD6-F1
#
_cell.length_a   1.000
_cell.length_b   1.000
_cell.length_c   1.000
_cell.angle_alpha   90.00
_cell.angle_beta   90.00
_cell.angle_gamma   90.00
#
_symmetry.space_group_name_H-M   'P 1'
#
loop_
_entity.id
_entity.type
_entity.pdbx_description
1 polymer ?
#
loop_
_entity_poly.entity_id
_entity_poly.type
_entity_poly.pdbx_seq_one_letter_code
_entity_poly.pdbx_strand_id
1 'polypeptide(L)'
;IFLALVLILGYVSFRFDYRFGIAAVIALFHDAIFTIGVLVLVQREFSIIVVGALLTIIGYSINDSIVISDRIREKFKKMRKEPYNVILNTGLNEVLPRTILTSTTTLLAVLTLLIFGGSVIADFAFTLLIGFIIGTYSSIFILANIVSLWQEKFPKKKK
;
A
#
# COMPACT_ATOMS: atom_id res chain seq x y z
N ILE A 1 17.00 3.77 -8.91
CA ILE A 1 16.48 3.40 -7.56
C ILE A 1 16.52 4.60 -6.61
N PHE A 2 17.70 5.16 -6.31
CA PHE A 2 17.81 6.28 -5.34
C PHE A 2 16.94 7.49 -5.70
N LEU A 3 16.96 7.93 -6.97
CA LEU A 3 16.08 8.99 -7.46
C LEU A 3 14.59 8.66 -7.28
N ALA A 4 14.18 7.43 -7.55
CA ALA A 4 12.79 6.99 -7.38
C ALA A 4 12.36 7.05 -5.91
N LEU A 5 13.21 6.60 -4.99
CA LEU A 5 12.96 6.70 -3.54
C LEU A 5 12.80 8.15 -3.09
N VAL A 6 13.68 9.05 -3.55
CA VAL A 6 13.59 10.49 -3.22
C VAL A 6 12.29 11.09 -3.74
N LEU A 7 11.90 10.79 -4.99
CA LEU A 7 10.65 11.29 -5.58
C LEU A 7 9.42 10.76 -4.83
N ILE A 8 9.43 9.47 -4.47
CA ILE A 8 8.35 8.82 -3.72
C ILE A 8 8.22 9.43 -2.32
N LEU A 9 9.32 9.56 -1.59
CA LEU A 9 9.33 10.18 -0.26
C LEU A 9 8.93 11.65 -0.31
N GLY A 10 9.39 12.39 -1.33
CA GLY A 10 8.97 13.77 -1.56
C GLY A 10 7.47 13.89 -1.81
N TYR A 11 6.93 13.02 -2.67
CA TYR A 11 5.49 12.96 -2.95
C TYR A 11 4.67 12.61 -1.70
N VAL A 12 5.08 11.58 -0.94
CA VAL A 12 4.42 11.18 0.31
C VAL A 12 4.47 12.32 1.33
N SER A 13 5.61 13.00 1.47
CA SER A 13 5.76 14.12 2.41
C SER A 13 4.86 15.31 2.09
N PHE A 14 4.62 15.59 0.80
CA PHE A 14 3.71 16.65 0.38
C PHE A 14 2.24 16.24 0.51
N ARG A 15 1.92 14.96 0.26
CA ARG A 15 0.55 14.46 0.17
C ARG A 15 -0.09 14.13 1.52
N PHE A 16 0.69 13.62 2.46
CA PHE A 16 0.20 13.09 3.74
C PHE A 16 0.46 14.01 4.94
N ASP A 17 -0.41 13.95 5.94
CA ASP A 17 -0.05 14.45 7.28
C ASP A 17 1.05 13.54 7.87
N TYR A 18 1.96 14.11 8.67
CA TYR A 18 3.14 13.42 9.23
C TYR A 18 2.88 12.00 9.76
N ARG A 19 1.80 11.79 10.52
CA ARG A 19 1.44 10.46 11.08
C ARG A 19 1.07 9.45 9.99
N PHE A 20 0.28 9.86 9.00
CA PHE A 20 -0.12 8.98 7.90
C PHE A 20 1.05 8.73 6.94
N GLY A 21 1.93 9.72 6.75
CA GLY A 21 3.14 9.58 5.94
C GLY A 21 4.08 8.51 6.50
N ILE A 22 4.34 8.52 7.82
CA ILE A 22 5.18 7.49 8.45
C ILE A 22 4.52 6.10 8.36
N ALA A 23 3.21 6.01 8.64
CA ALA A 23 2.48 4.75 8.53
C ALA A 23 2.54 4.19 7.09
N ALA A 24 2.37 5.04 6.08
CA ALA A 24 2.48 4.66 4.68
C ALA A 24 3.90 4.17 4.34
N VAL A 25 4.96 4.89 4.75
CA VAL A 25 6.34 4.46 4.50
C VAL A 25 6.61 3.08 5.11
N ILE A 26 6.16 2.83 6.34
CA ILE A 26 6.31 1.51 7.00
C ILE A 26 5.59 0.42 6.20
N ALA A 27 4.36 0.68 5.75
CA ALA A 27 3.61 -0.27 4.91
C ALA A 27 4.35 -0.58 3.59
N LEU A 28 4.98 0.41 2.95
CA LEU A 28 5.76 0.17 1.73
C LEU A 28 7.01 -0.66 1.97
N PHE A 29 7.70 -0.43 3.09
CA PHE A 29 8.83 -1.27 3.49
C PHE A 29 8.39 -2.71 3.72
N HIS A 30 7.26 -2.91 4.39
CA HIS A 30 6.66 -4.22 4.55
C HIS A 30 6.40 -4.88 3.19
N ASP A 31 5.73 -4.18 2.26
CA ASP A 31 5.41 -4.73 0.95
C ASP A 31 6.65 -5.14 0.16
N ALA A 32 7.69 -4.29 0.15
CA ALA A 32 8.95 -4.59 -0.52
C ALA A 32 9.67 -5.80 0.11
N ILE A 33 9.79 -5.83 1.45
CA ILE A 33 10.50 -6.91 2.15
C ILE A 33 9.81 -8.25 1.94
N PHE A 34 8.49 -8.31 2.10
CA PHE A 34 7.75 -9.57 1.94
C PHE A 34 7.75 -10.03 0.47
N THR A 35 7.64 -9.11 -0.49
CA THR A 35 7.72 -9.49 -1.92
C THR A 35 9.10 -10.06 -2.26
N ILE A 36 10.18 -9.41 -1.81
CA ILE A 36 11.55 -9.90 -2.02
C ILE A 36 11.74 -11.24 -1.29
N GLY A 37 11.23 -11.37 -0.06
CA GLY A 37 11.31 -12.61 0.71
C GLY A 37 10.68 -13.80 -0.03
N VAL A 38 9.50 -13.61 -0.62
CA VAL A 38 8.85 -14.66 -1.43
C VAL A 38 9.65 -14.99 -2.69
N LEU A 39 10.22 -13.99 -3.37
CA LEU A 39 11.07 -14.24 -4.55
C LEU A 39 12.29 -15.10 -4.20
N VAL A 40 12.94 -14.80 -3.07
CA VAL A 40 14.10 -15.58 -2.59
C VAL A 40 13.69 -17.00 -2.23
N LEU A 41 12.54 -17.19 -1.56
CA LEU A 41 12.05 -18.52 -1.18
C LEU A 41 11.73 -19.39 -2.40
N VAL A 42 11.21 -18.80 -3.48
CA VAL A 42 10.87 -19.50 -4.72
C VAL A 42 12.07 -19.57 -5.68
N GLN A 43 13.25 -19.08 -5.27
CA GLN A 43 14.50 -19.09 -6.02
C GLN A 43 14.38 -18.43 -7.40
N ARG A 44 13.65 -17.31 -7.47
CA ARG A 44 13.49 -16.51 -8.70
C ARG A 44 14.68 -15.57 -8.88
N GLU A 45 15.04 -15.31 -10.14
CA GLU A 45 16.19 -14.45 -10.45
C GLU A 45 15.91 -12.99 -10.10
N PHE A 46 16.83 -12.36 -9.38
CA PHE A 46 16.74 -10.95 -9.06
C PHE A 46 17.40 -10.11 -10.16
N SER A 47 16.62 -9.77 -11.20
CA SER A 47 17.08 -9.00 -12.35
C SER A 47 16.66 -7.52 -12.29
N ILE A 48 17.21 -6.71 -13.20
CA ILE A 48 16.78 -5.29 -13.38
C ILE A 48 15.26 -5.18 -13.66
N ILE A 49 14.68 -6.21 -14.28
CA ILE A 49 13.26 -6.27 -14.59
C ILE A 49 12.45 -6.42 -13.29
N VAL A 50 12.90 -7.29 -12.39
CA VAL A 50 12.30 -7.47 -11.04
C VAL A 50 12.38 -6.18 -10.22
N VAL A 51 13.48 -5.43 -10.31
CA VAL A 51 13.57 -4.10 -9.69
C VAL A 51 12.50 -3.15 -10.23
N GLY A 52 12.22 -3.19 -11.55
CA GLY A 52 11.11 -2.46 -12.16
C GLY A 52 9.74 -2.87 -11.62
N ALA A 53 9.52 -4.16 -11.37
CA ALA A 53 8.30 -4.65 -10.73
C ALA A 53 8.15 -4.10 -9.31
N LEU A 54 9.22 -4.11 -8.51
CA LEU A 54 9.20 -3.57 -7.14
C LEU A 54 8.83 -2.08 -7.12
N LEU A 55 9.38 -1.28 -8.03
CA LEU A 55 9.01 0.14 -8.14
C LEU A 55 7.53 0.33 -8.51
N THR A 56 7.01 -0.54 -9.39
CA THR A 56 5.59 -0.55 -9.76
C THR A 56 4.69 -0.89 -8.56
N ILE A 57 5.08 -1.89 -7.76
CA ILE A 57 4.36 -2.28 -6.53
C ILE A 57 4.32 -1.11 -5.54
N ILE A 58 5.45 -0.43 -5.33
CA ILE A 58 5.50 0.73 -4.43
C ILE A 58 4.55 1.83 -4.92
N GLY A 59 4.57 2.15 -6.22
CA GLY A 59 3.65 3.15 -6.79
C GLY A 59 2.17 2.78 -6.62
N TYR A 60 1.82 1.52 -6.85
CA TYR A 60 0.47 0.99 -6.66
C TYR A 60 0.02 1.06 -5.19
N SER A 61 0.84 0.55 -4.27
CA SER A 61 0.52 0.50 -2.83
C SER A 61 0.38 1.89 -2.20
N ILE A 62 1.19 2.87 -2.65
CA ILE A 62 1.05 4.28 -2.23
C ILE A 62 -0.31 4.84 -2.64
N ASN A 63 -0.75 4.57 -3.87
CA ASN A 63 -2.03 5.11 -4.37
C ASN A 63 -3.20 4.65 -3.50
N ASP A 64 -3.24 3.38 -3.12
CA ASP A 64 -4.28 2.86 -2.23
C ASP A 64 -4.16 3.44 -0.81
N SER A 65 -2.93 3.55 -0.29
CA SER A 65 -2.64 4.20 0.99
C SER A 65 -3.12 5.66 1.04
N ILE A 66 -2.98 6.41 -0.06
CA ILE A 66 -3.45 7.80 -0.17
C ILE A 66 -4.96 7.86 -0.04
N VAL A 67 -5.68 7.05 -0.82
CA VAL A 67 -7.15 7.07 -0.84
C VAL A 67 -7.72 6.70 0.53
N ILE A 68 -7.14 5.68 1.17
CA ILE A 68 -7.53 5.27 2.53
C ILE A 68 -7.26 6.38 3.53
N SER A 69 -6.05 6.95 3.54
CA SER A 69 -5.68 8.00 4.47
C SER A 69 -6.54 9.25 4.32
N ASP A 70 -6.83 9.67 3.10
CA ASP A 70 -7.65 10.84 2.81
C ASP A 70 -9.08 10.62 3.26
N ARG A 71 -9.65 9.44 3.01
CA ARG A 71 -11.00 9.12 3.46
C ARG A 71 -11.09 9.14 4.99
N ILE A 72 -10.12 8.54 5.67
CA ILE A 72 -10.04 8.55 7.13
C ILE A 72 -9.93 10.00 7.65
N ARG A 73 -9.08 10.84 7.04
CA ARG A 73 -8.94 12.27 7.38
C ARG A 73 -10.24 13.05 7.15
N GLU A 74 -10.96 12.76 6.07
CA GLU A 74 -12.27 13.35 5.78
C GLU A 74 -13.28 12.97 6.88
N LYS A 75 -13.31 11.71 7.30
CA LYS A 75 -14.18 11.23 8.38
C LYS A 75 -13.82 11.86 9.73
N PHE A 76 -12.54 12.08 10.04
CA PHE A 76 -12.16 12.82 11.25
C PHE A 76 -12.72 14.24 11.29
N LYS A 77 -12.83 14.91 10.14
CA LYS A 77 -13.41 16.26 10.07
C LYS A 77 -14.92 16.26 10.29
N LYS A 78 -15.62 15.24 9.77
CA LYS A 78 -17.10 15.12 9.78
C LYS A 78 -17.66 14.46 11.05
N MET A 79 -16.97 13.48 11.64
CA MET A 79 -17.45 12.63 12.75
C MET A 79 -16.76 12.96 14.08
N ARG A 80 -16.60 14.24 14.43
CA ARG A 80 -15.78 14.70 15.58
C ARG A 80 -16.21 14.16 16.96
N LYS A 81 -17.46 13.72 17.09
CA LYS A 81 -18.03 13.20 18.35
C LYS A 81 -17.85 11.69 18.50
N GLU A 82 -17.59 10.99 17.40
CA GLU A 82 -17.46 9.53 17.39
C GLU A 82 -16.09 9.08 17.91
N PRO A 83 -15.98 7.88 18.48
CA PRO A 83 -14.71 7.30 18.87
C PRO A 83 -13.84 7.02 17.64
N TYR A 84 -12.52 7.12 17.80
CA TYR A 84 -11.54 7.02 16.72
C TYR A 84 -11.68 5.72 15.89
N ASN A 85 -11.96 4.60 16.56
CA ASN A 85 -12.13 3.28 15.93
C ASN A 85 -13.35 3.23 15.02
N VAL A 86 -14.45 3.92 15.39
CA VAL A 86 -15.64 4.01 14.53
C VAL A 86 -15.32 4.84 13.29
N ILE A 87 -14.63 5.98 13.46
CA ILE A 87 -14.21 6.84 12.34
C ILE A 87 -13.30 6.09 11.35
N LEU A 88 -12.31 5.36 11.88
CA LEU A 88 -11.42 4.51 11.09
C LEU A 88 -12.20 3.45 10.32
N ASN A 89 -13.03 2.66 11.02
CA ASN A 89 -13.80 1.57 10.41
C ASN A 89 -14.77 2.09 9.34
N THR A 90 -15.47 3.21 9.59
CA THR A 90 -16.32 3.84 8.58
C THR A 90 -15.51 4.31 7.38
N GLY A 91 -14.36 4.92 7.60
CA GLY A 91 -13.48 5.36 6.52
C GLY A 91 -12.99 4.21 5.65
N LEU A 92 -12.57 3.09 6.26
CA LEU A 92 -12.12 1.89 5.56
C LEU A 92 -13.25 1.25 4.74
N ASN A 93 -14.42 1.06 5.35
CA ASN A 93 -15.55 0.41 4.67
C ASN A 93 -16.02 1.20 3.43
N GLU A 94 -15.87 2.52 3.41
CA GLU A 94 -16.24 3.33 2.25
C GLU A 94 -15.27 3.20 1.05
N VAL A 95 -13.99 2.92 1.31
CA VAL A 95 -12.98 2.76 0.24
C VAL A 95 -12.76 1.31 -0.16
N LEU A 96 -13.18 0.36 0.68
CA LEU A 96 -13.01 -1.07 0.47
C LEU A 96 -13.57 -1.58 -0.88
N PRO A 97 -14.77 -1.18 -1.34
CA PRO A 97 -15.26 -1.59 -2.66
C PRO A 97 -14.35 -1.12 -3.81
N ARG A 98 -13.82 0.10 -3.71
CA ARG A 98 -12.90 0.65 -4.72
C ARG A 98 -11.59 -0.13 -4.72
N THR A 99 -10.99 -0.33 -3.55
CA THR A 99 -9.72 -1.06 -3.41
C THR A 99 -9.85 -2.49 -3.90
N ILE A 100 -10.94 -3.19 -3.57
CA ILE A 100 -11.18 -4.55 -4.06
C ILE A 100 -11.29 -4.56 -5.59
N LEU A 101 -12.02 -3.61 -6.18
CA LEU A 101 -12.19 -3.53 -7.63
C LEU A 101 -10.85 -3.27 -8.34
N THR A 102 -10.08 -2.27 -7.89
CA THR A 102 -8.77 -1.95 -8.48
C THR A 102 -7.77 -3.08 -8.30
N SER A 103 -7.76 -3.74 -7.15
CA SER A 103 -6.85 -4.85 -6.87
C SER A 103 -7.22 -6.08 -7.69
N THR A 104 -8.50 -6.41 -7.79
CA THR A 104 -8.94 -7.58 -8.58
C THR A 104 -8.64 -7.39 -10.06
N THR A 105 -8.95 -6.21 -10.60
CA THR A 105 -8.70 -5.92 -12.02
C THR A 105 -7.22 -5.92 -12.36
N THR A 106 -6.37 -5.35 -11.50
CA THR A 106 -4.91 -5.41 -11.68
C THR A 106 -4.36 -6.82 -11.53
N LEU A 107 -4.83 -7.60 -10.54
CA LEU A 107 -4.44 -9.00 -10.38
C LEU A 107 -4.82 -9.85 -11.58
N LEU A 108 -6.00 -9.64 -12.18
CA LEU A 108 -6.41 -10.34 -13.40
C LEU A 108 -5.50 -10.00 -14.59
N ALA A 109 -5.12 -8.73 -14.74
CA ALA A 109 -4.18 -8.31 -15.78
C ALA A 109 -2.79 -8.95 -15.60
N VAL A 110 -2.27 -8.94 -14.36
CA VAL A 110 -0.97 -9.54 -14.03
C VAL A 110 -1.01 -11.07 -14.15
N LEU A 111 -2.12 -11.71 -13.80
CA LEU A 111 -2.30 -13.16 -13.96
C LEU A 111 -2.28 -13.56 -15.44
N THR A 112 -2.94 -12.77 -16.29
CA THR A 112 -2.88 -12.96 -17.75
C THR A 112 -1.44 -12.80 -18.24
N LEU A 113 -0.72 -11.80 -17.75
CA LEU A 113 0.69 -11.57 -18.08
C LEU A 113 1.59 -12.72 -17.61
N LEU A 114 1.31 -13.33 -16.46
CA LEU A 114 2.05 -14.48 -15.94
C LEU A 114 1.82 -15.75 -16.79
N ILE A 115 0.60 -16.00 -17.24
CA ILE A 115 0.25 -17.19 -18.02
C ILE A 115 0.69 -17.05 -19.49
N PHE A 116 0.51 -15.87 -20.08
CA PHE A 116 0.70 -15.65 -21.52
C PHE A 116 1.92 -14.81 -21.89
N GLY A 117 2.63 -14.22 -20.93
CA GLY A 117 3.73 -13.29 -21.18
C GLY A 117 5.06 -13.92 -21.64
N GLY A 118 5.23 -15.23 -21.50
CA GLY A 118 6.47 -15.92 -21.84
C GLY A 118 7.58 -15.77 -20.79
N SER A 119 8.74 -16.39 -21.05
CA SER A 119 9.80 -16.56 -20.04
C SER A 119 10.48 -15.27 -19.60
N VAL A 120 10.61 -14.28 -20.50
CA VAL A 120 11.34 -13.02 -20.22
C VAL A 120 10.64 -12.16 -19.15
N ILE A 121 9.31 -12.18 -19.11
CA ILE A 121 8.50 -11.38 -18.17
C ILE A 121 7.80 -12.24 -17.12
N ALA A 122 8.05 -13.55 -17.07
CA ALA A 122 7.46 -14.43 -16.08
C ALA A 122 7.82 -14.01 -14.65
N ASP A 123 9.10 -13.70 -14.40
CA ASP A 123 9.57 -13.28 -13.07
C ASP A 123 9.05 -11.89 -12.69
N PHE A 124 8.91 -11.00 -13.69
CA PHE A 124 8.28 -9.70 -13.52
C PHE A 124 6.80 -9.84 -13.11
N ALA A 125 6.05 -10.64 -13.85
CA ALA A 125 4.63 -10.91 -13.60
C ALA A 125 4.42 -11.54 -12.24
N PHE A 126 5.26 -12.52 -11.90
CA PHE A 126 5.21 -13.20 -10.62
C PHE A 126 5.50 -12.24 -9.47
N THR A 127 6.51 -11.37 -9.63
CA THR A 127 6.82 -10.32 -8.66
C THR A 127 5.63 -9.39 -8.45
N LEU A 128 5.03 -8.88 -9.53
CA LEU A 128 3.84 -8.03 -9.46
C LEU A 128 2.66 -8.73 -8.79
N LEU A 129 2.43 -10.01 -9.09
CA LEU A 129 1.31 -10.77 -8.55
C LEU A 129 1.40 -10.84 -7.02
N ILE A 130 2.56 -11.26 -6.52
CA ILE A 130 2.81 -11.37 -5.08
C ILE A 130 2.77 -9.98 -4.43
N GLY A 131 3.43 -8.99 -5.03
CA GLY A 131 3.48 -7.64 -4.48
C GLY A 131 2.13 -6.95 -4.41
N PHE A 132 1.26 -7.14 -5.40
CA PHE A 132 -0.09 -6.58 -5.38
C PHE A 132 -0.98 -7.27 -4.35
N ILE A 133 -0.87 -8.59 -4.16
CA ILE A 133 -1.58 -9.29 -3.08
C ILE A 133 -1.17 -8.74 -1.72
N ILE A 134 0.14 -8.63 -1.46
CA ILE A 134 0.67 -8.11 -0.20
C ILE A 134 0.26 -6.65 0.00
N GLY A 135 0.43 -5.80 -1.02
CA GLY A 135 0.13 -4.37 -0.94
C GLY A 135 -1.36 -4.08 -0.75
N THR A 136 -2.24 -4.88 -1.37
CA THR A 136 -3.70 -4.75 -1.17
C THR A 136 -4.08 -5.02 0.28
N TYR A 137 -3.54 -6.08 0.88
CA TYR A 137 -3.76 -6.37 2.29
C TYR A 137 -3.14 -5.30 3.20
N SER A 138 -1.88 -4.94 2.94
CA SER A 138 -1.09 -4.01 3.74
C SER A 138 -1.72 -2.62 3.81
N SER A 139 -2.16 -2.07 2.68
CA SER A 139 -2.78 -0.74 2.61
C SER A 139 -4.08 -0.66 3.43
N ILE A 140 -4.87 -1.73 3.48
CA ILE A 140 -6.12 -1.78 4.26
C ILE A 140 -5.83 -2.01 5.74
N PHE A 141 -5.03 -3.02 6.07
CA PHE A 141 -4.91 -3.49 7.45
C PHE A 141 -3.71 -2.89 8.19
N ILE A 142 -2.54 -2.80 7.57
CA ILE A 142 -1.32 -2.33 8.26
C ILE A 142 -1.40 -0.82 8.49
N LEU A 143 -1.77 -0.05 7.46
CA LEU A 143 -1.86 1.40 7.58
C LEU A 143 -2.90 1.82 8.62
N ALA A 144 -4.10 1.24 8.57
CA ALA A 144 -5.17 1.55 9.52
C ALA A 144 -4.80 1.20 10.97
N ASN A 145 -4.18 0.03 11.19
CA ASN A 145 -3.77 -0.41 12.52
C ASN A 145 -2.64 0.47 13.09
N ILE A 146 -1.63 0.81 12.28
CA ILE A 146 -0.56 1.71 12.73
C ILE A 146 -1.13 3.08 13.12
N VAL A 147 -2.06 3.60 12.31
CA VAL A 147 -2.72 4.89 12.60
C VAL A 147 -3.57 4.82 13.87
N SER A 148 -4.30 3.71 14.07
CA SER A 148 -5.07 3.46 15.30
C SER A 148 -4.20 3.44 16.55
N LEU A 149 -3.15 2.61 16.53
CA LEU A 149 -2.19 2.47 17.63
C LEU A 149 -1.49 3.79 17.96
N TRP A 150 -1.14 4.57 16.93
CA TRP A 150 -0.53 5.89 17.14
C TRP A 150 -1.49 6.82 17.89
N GLN A 151 -2.78 6.80 17.54
CA GLN A 151 -3.75 7.65 18.21
C GLN A 151 -3.99 7.25 19.67
N GLU A 152 -4.06 5.95 19.97
CA GLU A 152 -4.19 5.48 21.36
C GLU A 152 -3.00 5.92 22.21
N LYS A 153 -1.78 5.87 21.64
CA LYS A 153 -0.55 6.25 22.35
C LYS A 153 -0.32 7.76 22.42
N PHE A 154 -0.81 8.53 21.43
CA PHE A 154 -0.67 9.98 21.35
C PHE A 154 -1.98 10.67 20.94
N PRO A 155 -2.99 10.69 21.82
CA PRO A 155 -4.28 11.30 21.53
C PRO A 155 -4.09 12.80 21.26
N LYS A 156 -4.56 13.27 20.10
CA LYS A 156 -4.70 14.72 19.90
C LYS A 156 -5.71 15.22 20.93
N LYS A 157 -5.28 16.09 21.86
CA LYS A 157 -6.19 16.82 22.77
C LYS A 157 -7.34 17.38 21.92
N LYS A 158 -8.58 17.01 22.25
CA LYS A 158 -9.78 17.68 21.72
C LYS A 158 -9.61 19.17 22.02
N LYS A 159 -9.37 19.99 20.99
CA LYS A 159 -9.60 21.43 21.05
C LYS A 159 -11.04 21.69 20.66
#